data_AF-A0AAP6DBM0-F1
#
_entry.id   AF-A0AAP6DBM0-F1
#
_cell.length_a   1.000
_cell.length_b   1.000
_cell.length_c   1.000
_cell.angle_alpha   90.00
_cell.angle_beta   90.00
_cell.angle_gamma   90.00
#
_symmetry.space_group_name_H-M   'P 1'
#
loop_
_entity.id
_entity.type
_entity.pdbx_description
1 polymer ?
#
loop_
_entity_poly.entity_id
_entity_poly.type
_entity_poly.pdbx_seq_one_letter_code
_entity_poly.pdbx_strand_id
1 'polypeptide(L)'
;MLNLLKFFVVSNLIATAVVVAFEESTGFFGLNFWSDYAFFAVVILWGIAALFFMYPPEGGFGGDNAERVTGSMVDGSVADEIDDERFSSNTIFCIKLFVSGLPAFLTCVIASFAT
;
A
#
# COMPACT_ATOMS: atom_id res chain seq x y z
N MET A 1 -14.24 -2.73 14.29
CA MET A 1 -13.15 -3.73 14.43
C MET A 1 -13.29 -4.92 13.48
N LEU A 2 -14.46 -5.55 13.35
CA LEU A 2 -14.67 -6.67 12.42
C LEU A 2 -14.26 -6.35 10.97
N ASN A 3 -14.59 -5.16 10.46
CA ASN A 3 -14.22 -4.76 9.10
C ASN A 3 -12.70 -4.60 8.91
N LEU A 4 -11.97 -4.21 9.96
CA LEU A 4 -10.51 -4.14 9.92
C LEU A 4 -9.89 -5.54 9.93
N LEU A 5 -10.41 -6.45 10.76
CA LEU A 5 -9.95 -7.84 10.79
C LEU A 5 -10.22 -8.54 9.45
N LYS A 6 -11.39 -8.31 8.84
CA LYS A 6 -11.69 -8.79 7.50
C LYS A 6 -10.71 -8.26 6.47
N PHE A 7 -10.46 -6.95 6.46
CA PHE A 7 -9.49 -6.34 5.56
C PHE A 7 -8.11 -6.98 5.73
N PHE A 8 -7.67 -7.11 6.98
CA PHE A 8 -6.40 -7.70 7.37
C PHE A 8 -6.21 -9.12 6.82
N VAL A 9 -7.21 -10.00 7.00
CA VAL A 9 -7.15 -11.39 6.51
C VAL A 9 -7.19 -11.43 5.00
N VAL A 10 -8.09 -10.67 4.38
CA VAL A 10 -8.29 -10.68 2.93
C VAL A 10 -7.07 -10.11 2.19
N SER A 11 -6.47 -9.02 2.68
CA SER A 11 -5.31 -8.40 2.04
C SER A 11 -4.09 -9.32 2.05
N ASN A 12 -3.84 -10.01 3.17
CA ASN A 12 -2.75 -10.99 3.26
C ASN A 12 -3.02 -12.19 2.35
N LEU A 13 -4.26 -12.71 2.33
CA LEU A 13 -4.62 -13.83 1.46
C LEU A 13 -4.42 -13.47 0.00
N ILE A 14 -4.87 -12.30 -0.44
CA ILE A 14 -4.68 -11.82 -1.82
C ILE A 14 -3.19 -11.65 -2.14
N ALA A 15 -2.43 -10.97 -1.27
CA ALA A 15 -1.00 -10.75 -1.51
C ALA A 15 -0.25 -12.08 -1.66
N THR A 16 -0.47 -13.03 -0.75
CA THR A 16 0.15 -14.36 -0.84
C THR A 16 -0.33 -15.13 -2.07
N ALA A 17 -1.63 -15.09 -2.40
CA ALA A 17 -2.17 -15.77 -3.58
C ALA A 17 -1.57 -15.25 -4.89
N VAL A 18 -1.31 -13.93 -4.99
CA VAL A 18 -0.61 -13.34 -6.14
C VAL A 18 0.81 -13.89 -6.26
N VAL A 19 1.56 -13.96 -5.15
CA VAL A 19 2.93 -14.50 -5.15
C VAL A 19 2.94 -15.98 -5.53
N VAL A 20 2.04 -16.78 -4.94
CA VAL A 20 1.92 -18.22 -5.26
C VAL A 20 1.56 -18.43 -6.72
N ALA A 21 0.56 -17.71 -7.25
CA ALA A 21 0.16 -17.83 -8.65
C ALA A 21 1.29 -17.42 -9.60
N PHE A 22 2.05 -16.38 -9.26
CA PHE A 22 3.19 -15.94 -10.05
C PHE A 22 4.32 -16.99 -10.04
N GLU A 23 4.64 -17.56 -8.89
CA GLU A 23 5.70 -18.56 -8.76
C GLU A 23 5.32 -19.87 -9.43
N GLU A 24 4.10 -20.38 -9.25
CA GLU A 24 3.63 -21.61 -9.91
C GLU A 24 3.57 -21.48 -11.44
N SER A 25 3.33 -20.27 -11.96
CA SER A 25 3.25 -20.04 -13.40
C SER A 25 4.60 -19.79 -14.07
N THR A 26 5.57 -19.23 -13.35
CA THR A 26 6.86 -18.79 -13.94
C THR A 26 8.08 -19.50 -13.37
N GLY A 27 8.02 -19.97 -12.12
CA GLY A 27 9.16 -20.48 -11.35
C GLY A 27 10.30 -19.47 -11.24
N PHE A 28 10.03 -18.17 -11.40
CA PHE A 28 11.06 -17.16 -11.59
C PHE A 28 11.88 -16.91 -10.32
N PHE A 29 11.24 -16.94 -9.15
CA PHE A 29 11.93 -16.61 -7.90
C PHE A 29 12.53 -17.84 -7.22
N GLY A 30 12.08 -19.05 -7.54
CA GLY A 30 12.57 -20.29 -6.94
C GLY A 30 12.24 -20.36 -5.45
N LEU A 31 11.01 -20.02 -5.06
CA LEU A 31 10.61 -19.91 -3.65
C LEU A 31 10.48 -21.28 -3.01
N ASN A 32 11.23 -21.53 -1.93
CA ASN A 32 11.29 -22.85 -1.30
C ASN A 32 10.75 -22.86 0.14
N PHE A 33 10.71 -21.70 0.80
CA PHE A 33 10.29 -21.59 2.19
C PHE A 33 9.07 -20.69 2.34
N TRP A 34 8.23 -20.99 3.33
CA TRP A 34 7.06 -20.16 3.67
C TRP A 34 7.44 -18.71 4.02
N SER A 35 8.65 -18.50 4.58
CA SER A 35 9.20 -17.17 4.83
C SER A 35 9.39 -16.35 3.56
N ASP A 36 9.67 -16.98 2.42
CA ASP A 36 9.92 -16.28 1.16
C ASP A 36 8.59 -15.69 0.64
N TYR A 37 7.52 -16.48 0.68
CA TYR A 37 6.16 -16.01 0.33
C TYR A 37 5.69 -14.90 1.27
N ALA A 38 5.95 -15.03 2.58
CA ALA A 38 5.64 -13.99 3.55
C ALA A 38 6.42 -12.70 3.26
N PHE A 39 7.70 -12.80 2.89
CA PHE A 39 8.51 -11.65 2.52
C PHE A 39 7.92 -10.90 1.33
N PHE A 40 7.57 -11.60 0.25
CA PHE A 40 6.95 -10.96 -0.91
C PHE A 40 5.56 -10.39 -0.60
N ALA A 41 4.78 -11.03 0.27
CA ALA A 41 3.51 -10.47 0.72
C ALA A 41 3.71 -9.13 1.47
N VAL A 42 4.74 -9.02 2.32
CA VAL A 42 5.12 -7.74 2.96
C VAL A 42 5.50 -6.71 1.90
N VAL A 43 6.36 -7.08 0.94
CA VAL A 43 6.79 -6.18 -0.14
C VAL A 43 5.60 -5.63 -0.92
N ILE A 44 4.61 -6.47 -1.25
CA ILE A 44 3.39 -6.02 -1.94
C ILE A 44 2.58 -5.06 -1.07
N LEU A 45 2.25 -5.47 0.17
CA LEU A 45 1.38 -4.67 1.04
C LEU A 45 2.02 -3.32 1.40
N TRP A 46 3.29 -3.33 1.80
CA TRP A 46 4.01 -2.12 2.17
C TRP A 46 4.44 -1.31 0.95
N GLY A 47 4.73 -1.95 -0.19
CA GLY A 47 4.98 -1.26 -1.45
C GLY A 47 3.78 -0.44 -1.89
N ILE A 48 2.58 -1.02 -1.86
CA ILE A 48 1.34 -0.29 -2.18
C ILE A 48 1.11 0.82 -1.14
N ALA A 49 1.26 0.54 0.16
CA ALA A 49 1.12 1.57 1.20
C ALA A 49 2.08 2.76 0.96
N ALA A 50 3.33 2.46 0.62
CA ALA A 50 4.34 3.46 0.33
C ALA A 50 3.99 4.31 -0.90
N LEU A 51 3.40 3.73 -1.95
CA LEU A 51 2.92 4.47 -3.11
C LEU A 51 1.80 5.46 -2.75
N PHE A 52 0.81 5.02 -1.96
CA PHE A 52 -0.25 5.90 -1.48
C PHE A 52 0.25 7.02 -0.55
N PHE A 53 1.35 6.79 0.16
CA PHE A 53 1.98 7.79 1.01
C PHE A 53 2.84 8.79 0.24
N MET A 54 3.64 8.31 -0.72
CA MET A 54 4.57 9.16 -1.48
C MET A 54 3.88 10.04 -2.53
N TYR A 55 2.74 9.61 -3.05
CA TYR A 55 2.01 10.32 -4.10
C TYR A 55 0.58 10.65 -3.63
N PRO A 56 0.43 11.59 -2.67
CA PRO A 56 -0.89 12.05 -2.25
C PRO A 56 -1.62 12.77 -3.39
N PRO A 57 -2.96 12.92 -3.31
CA PRO A 57 -3.77 13.60 -4.33
C PRO A 57 -3.30 15.02 -4.67
N GLU A 58 -2.77 15.73 -3.68
CA GLU A 58 -2.23 17.09 -3.81
C GLU A 58 -0.77 17.11 -4.32
N GLY A 59 -0.12 15.96 -4.49
CA GLY A 59 1.30 15.82 -4.86
C GLY A 59 1.58 16.01 -6.35
N GLY A 60 0.72 16.72 -7.08
CA GLY A 60 0.89 16.99 -8.51
C GLY A 60 2.05 17.93 -8.82
N PHE A 61 2.55 17.87 -10.07
CA PHE A 61 3.42 18.90 -10.63
C PHE A 61 2.63 20.22 -10.68
N GLY A 62 2.77 21.05 -9.64
CA GLY A 62 2.06 22.34 -9.58
C GLY A 62 2.54 23.30 -8.51
N GLY A 63 3.85 23.32 -8.28
CA GLY A 63 4.48 24.26 -7.34
C GLY A 63 4.97 25.56 -7.97
N ASP A 64 4.79 25.77 -9.27
CA ASP A 64 5.29 26.98 -9.92
C ASP A 64 4.33 28.18 -9.79
N ASN A 65 4.86 29.38 -9.99
CA ASN A 65 4.08 30.61 -9.82
C ASN A 65 2.97 30.75 -10.87
N ALA A 66 3.12 30.19 -12.07
CA ALA A 66 2.10 30.31 -13.10
C ALA A 66 0.86 29.52 -12.69
N GLU A 67 1.06 28.30 -12.21
CA GLU A 67 -0.03 27.41 -11.79
C GLU A 67 -0.76 27.92 -10.57
N ARG A 68 -0.03 28.45 -9.57
CA ARG A 68 -0.65 29.07 -8.39
C ARG A 68 -1.51 30.29 -8.76
N VAL A 69 -1.03 31.12 -9.68
CA VAL A 69 -1.77 32.30 -10.16
C VAL A 69 -3.01 31.86 -10.94
N THR A 70 -2.88 30.93 -11.89
CA THR A 70 -4.05 30.44 -12.66
C THR A 70 -5.06 29.69 -11.79
N GLY A 71 -4.60 28.91 -10.81
CA GLY A 71 -5.46 28.21 -9.86
C GLY A 71 -6.28 29.19 -9.02
N SER A 72 -5.68 30.29 -8.55
CA SER A 72 -6.40 31.34 -7.82
C SER A 72 -7.42 32.14 -8.64
N MET A 73 -7.42 32.00 -9.97
CA MET A 73 -8.38 32.69 -10.85
C MET A 73 -9.71 31.92 -11.00
N VAL A 74 -9.79 30.71 -10.45
CA VAL A 74 -10.97 29.84 -10.50
C VAL A 74 -11.41 29.50 -9.08
N ASP A 75 -12.71 29.31 -8.86
CA ASP A 75 -13.22 28.79 -7.59
C ASP A 75 -12.82 27.31 -7.45
N GLY A 76 -11.86 27.06 -6.56
CA GLY A 76 -11.34 25.74 -6.26
C GLY A 76 -12.06 25.01 -5.14
N SER A 77 -13.06 25.63 -4.48
CA SER A 77 -13.67 25.10 -3.24
C SER A 77 -14.11 23.64 -3.33
N VAL A 78 -14.72 23.25 -4.46
CA VAL A 78 -15.15 21.87 -4.71
C VAL A 78 -13.97 20.93 -4.97
N ALA A 79 -12.92 21.41 -5.66
CA ALA A 79 -11.72 20.61 -5.91
C ALA A 79 -10.94 20.36 -4.62
N ASP A 80 -10.79 21.39 -3.80
CA ASP A 80 -10.10 21.33 -2.50
C ASP A 80 -10.82 20.35 -1.55
N GLU A 81 -12.16 20.40 -1.46
CA GLU A 81 -12.94 19.46 -0.65
C GLU A 81 -12.75 18.00 -1.10
N ILE A 82 -12.68 17.77 -2.42
CA ILE A 82 -12.44 16.44 -2.99
C ILE A 82 -11.02 15.96 -2.68
N ASP A 83 -10.02 16.83 -2.77
CA ASP A 83 -8.64 16.45 -2.51
C ASP A 83 -8.39 16.18 -1.02
N ASP A 84 -9.02 16.94 -0.11
CA ASP A 84 -9.03 16.67 1.32
C ASP A 84 -9.65 15.29 1.65
N GLU A 85 -10.81 14.96 1.06
CA GLU A 85 -11.44 13.66 1.24
C GLU A 85 -10.55 12.51 0.73
N ARG A 86 -9.94 12.69 -0.45
CA ARG A 86 -9.02 11.71 -1.03
C ARG A 86 -7.78 11.54 -0.18
N PHE A 87 -7.21 12.62 0.35
CA PHE A 87 -6.03 12.58 1.20
C PHE A 87 -6.31 11.81 2.49
N SER A 88 -7.43 12.11 3.14
CA SER A 88 -7.89 11.40 4.33
C SER A 88 -8.13 9.91 4.05
N SER A 89 -8.85 9.59 2.97
CA SER A 89 -9.15 8.21 2.57
C SER A 89 -7.89 7.41 2.24
N ASN A 90 -6.97 7.99 1.47
CA ASN A 90 -5.69 7.38 1.10
C ASN A 90 -4.81 7.16 2.34
N THR A 91 -4.79 8.10 3.28
CA THR A 91 -4.05 7.97 4.54
C THR A 91 -4.57 6.80 5.36
N ILE A 92 -5.90 6.70 5.54
CA ILE A 92 -6.52 5.58 6.26
C ILE A 92 -6.22 4.25 5.55
N PHE A 93 -6.28 4.22 4.23
CA PHE A 93 -5.99 3.02 3.44
C PHE A 93 -4.52 2.60 3.55
N CYS A 94 -3.58 3.55 3.46
CA CYS A 94 -2.16 3.33 3.67
C CYS A 94 -1.88 2.70 5.05
N ILE A 95 -2.45 3.27 6.11
CA ILE A 95 -2.30 2.74 7.47
C ILE A 95 -2.85 1.31 7.57
N LYS A 96 -4.01 1.03 6.96
CA LYS A 96 -4.58 -0.33 6.93
C LYS A 96 -3.66 -1.32 6.24
N LEU A 97 -3.07 -0.96 5.10
CA LEU A 97 -2.12 -1.81 4.37
C LEU A 97 -0.83 -2.04 5.17
N PHE A 98 -0.27 -0.99 5.76
CA PHE A 98 0.93 -1.08 6.59
C PHE A 98 0.74 -2.04 7.78
N VAL A 99 -0.34 -1.83 8.55
CA VAL A 99 -0.69 -2.69 9.68
C VAL A 99 -0.95 -4.13 9.21
N SER A 100 -1.54 -4.30 8.04
CA SER A 100 -1.80 -5.64 7.48
C SER A 100 -0.54 -6.41 7.13
N GLY A 101 0.55 -5.73 6.75
CA GLY A 101 1.84 -6.40 6.50
C GLY A 101 2.57 -6.86 7.76
N LEU A 102 2.20 -6.39 8.96
CA LEU A 102 2.92 -6.71 10.20
C LEU A 102 3.01 -8.21 10.47
N PRO A 103 1.97 -9.03 10.31
CA PRO A 103 2.09 -10.45 10.65
C PRO A 103 2.93 -11.24 9.66
N ALA A 104 2.85 -10.93 8.36
CA ALA A 104 3.79 -11.49 7.39
C ALA A 104 5.23 -11.08 7.73
N PHE A 105 5.45 -9.82 8.12
CA PHE A 105 6.76 -9.36 8.57
C PHE A 105 7.24 -10.11 9.83
N LEU A 106 6.35 -10.31 10.81
CA LEU A 106 6.66 -11.10 12.01
C LEU A 106 7.04 -12.54 11.65
N THR A 107 6.38 -13.17 10.68
CA THR A 107 6.79 -14.51 10.24
C THR A 107 8.19 -14.53 9.64
N CYS A 108 8.59 -13.49 8.89
CA CYS A 108 9.96 -13.36 8.38
C CYS A 108 10.97 -13.18 9.52
N VAL A 109 10.65 -12.33 10.49
CA VAL A 109 11.52 -12.08 11.67
C VAL A 109 11.69 -13.37 12.48
N ILE A 110 10.61 -14.09 12.76
CA ILE A 110 10.66 -15.37 13.48
C ILE A 110 11.49 -16.40 12.70
N ALA A 111 11.28 -16.51 11.39
CA ALA A 111 12.04 -17.42 10.54
C ALA A 111 13.54 -17.09 10.56
N SER A 112 13.90 -15.80 10.58
CA SER A 112 15.30 -15.35 10.66
C SER A 112 16.02 -15.74 11.96
N PHE A 113 15.29 -16.02 13.04
CA PHE A 113 15.88 -16.51 14.30
C PHE A 113 15.90 -18.04 14.39
N ALA A 114 15.13 -18.72 13.54
CA ALA A 114 15.03 -20.19 13.51
C ALA A 114 16.04 -20.86 12.58
N THR A 115 16.71 -20.07 11.72
CA THR A 115 17.83 -20.45 10.85
C THR A 115 19.15 -20.01 11.44
#